data_AF-A0AAW1Q8H8-F1
#
_entry.id   AF-A0AAW1Q8H8-F1
#
_cell.length_a   1.000
_cell.length_b   1.000
_cell.length_c   1.000
_cell.angle_alpha   90.00
_cell.angle_beta   90.00
_cell.angle_gamma   90.00
#
_symmetry.space_group_name_H-M   'P 1'
#
loop_
_entity.id
_entity.type
_entity.pdbx_description
1 polymer ?
#
loop_
_entity_poly.entity_id
_entity_poly.type
_entity_poly.pdbx_seq_one_letter_code
_entity_poly.pdbx_strand_id
1 'polypeptide(L)'
;MAHRCWPDPEARFKRFGKDSGGNFFLEAFQAAPQVRLRSTEDRCRSQLADLTVLNERLAGRQTTWQIRTRLEYLKTRRRNWESIYEYVTKADASATLAMIEEANRKVEAALSEESRERTSVVALKTQLVELQQEVNAAHQRLHLTQARVDFNMQRINELKEEATQLERMRSMLSTAESTLDMEPGLRNFWYPTAFSSKVDANMLVPFDLFGEPWVLFRNETGVVSCVKDECAHRACPLSLGKVVDGKVQCPYHGWEYTGAGECVTMPSTVQCLGIRVSSLPCTEQDGFVWVWPGSQPPTELPALAQPPKGFTMHAEIEVEVPVEHGLLLENLLDLAHAPFTHTSTFAKGWPIPDFVKFKAARLLGGNWDPYPIDMSFEPPCCVVSLIGLSQPGKIKRGLRAGECENHLHQLHVCLPSKKGHTRLLYRMSMDFMDWTRSVPGIQRFWRYIAGQVLGEDLVLVAGQQDRMERGSDTWANPVSYDKLAVRYRRWRNSVDGDSNEQQAAVAALTRMSAGELFSMSEDVADLEEGLACDSNGCSV
;
A
#
# COMPACT_ATOMS: atom_id res chain seq x y z
N MET A 1 -51.36 39.81 3.25
CA MET A 1 -51.02 38.38 3.24
C MET A 1 -51.52 37.76 1.95
N ALA A 2 -50.61 37.26 1.10
CA ALA A 2 -50.80 36.18 0.11
C ALA A 2 -49.56 36.13 -0.80
N HIS A 3 -48.69 35.14 -0.59
CA HIS A 3 -47.53 34.85 -1.44
C HIS A 3 -47.98 34.19 -2.75
N ARG A 4 -47.51 34.68 -3.91
CA ARG A 4 -47.67 34.02 -5.22
C ARG A 4 -46.45 33.14 -5.52
N CYS A 5 -46.73 31.93 -5.99
CA CYS A 5 -45.81 30.86 -6.39
C CYS A 5 -45.10 31.18 -7.71
N TRP A 6 -43.83 30.78 -7.85
CA TRP A 6 -43.03 30.87 -9.09
C TRP A 6 -43.18 29.58 -9.92
N PRO A 7 -43.10 29.63 -11.27
CA PRO A 7 -43.35 28.47 -12.13
C PRO A 7 -42.17 27.50 -12.24
N ASP A 8 -42.51 26.23 -12.44
CA ASP A 8 -41.63 25.05 -12.58
C ASP A 8 -40.55 25.23 -13.68
N PRO A 9 -39.25 25.20 -13.32
CA PRO A 9 -38.15 25.41 -14.25
C PRO A 9 -37.89 24.23 -15.21
N GLU A 10 -38.52 23.05 -15.02
CA GLU A 10 -38.25 21.86 -15.84
C GLU A 10 -39.12 21.74 -17.11
N ALA A 11 -40.13 22.59 -17.26
CA ALA A 11 -41.09 22.51 -18.38
C ALA A 11 -40.45 22.65 -19.78
N ARG A 12 -39.24 23.21 -19.90
CA ARG A 12 -38.55 23.44 -21.18
C ARG A 12 -37.76 22.24 -21.71
N PHE A 13 -37.52 21.22 -20.89
CA PHE A 13 -36.65 20.09 -21.26
C PHE A 13 -37.42 18.84 -21.68
N LYS A 14 -38.76 18.84 -21.57
CA LYS A 14 -39.62 17.72 -22.02
C LYS A 14 -39.65 17.49 -23.54
N ARG A 15 -39.00 18.33 -24.37
CA ARG A 15 -38.99 18.18 -25.84
C ARG A 15 -37.87 17.28 -26.38
N PHE A 16 -36.81 17.02 -25.62
CA PHE A 16 -35.65 16.25 -26.09
C PHE A 16 -35.75 14.76 -25.72
N GLY A 17 -36.83 14.13 -26.19
CA GLY A 17 -37.06 12.70 -26.02
C GLY A 17 -36.18 11.83 -26.92
N LYS A 18 -35.64 10.78 -26.30
CA LYS A 18 -35.25 9.44 -26.79
C LYS A 18 -34.16 9.18 -27.84
N ASP A 19 -33.68 10.12 -28.66
CA ASP A 19 -32.66 9.77 -29.65
C ASP A 19 -31.43 10.71 -29.63
N SER A 20 -30.40 10.31 -28.88
CA SER A 20 -29.07 10.93 -28.91
C SER A 20 -28.05 9.93 -29.45
N GLY A 21 -27.87 9.91 -30.77
CA GLY A 21 -26.88 9.09 -31.47
C GLY A 21 -27.02 9.19 -32.98
N GLY A 22 -26.43 10.22 -33.59
CA GLY A 22 -26.37 10.36 -35.05
C GLY A 22 -25.62 11.61 -35.49
N ASN A 23 -24.61 11.43 -36.36
CA ASN A 23 -23.83 12.50 -36.97
C ASN A 23 -24.68 13.25 -38.02
N PHE A 24 -24.66 14.59 -38.01
CA PHE A 24 -25.19 15.40 -39.10
C PHE A 24 -24.24 16.52 -39.52
N PHE A 25 -23.96 16.55 -40.82
CA PHE A 25 -23.39 17.68 -41.56
C PHE A 25 -24.48 18.73 -41.84
N LEU A 26 -24.10 20.01 -41.82
CA LEU A 26 -24.97 21.15 -42.11
C LEU A 26 -24.71 21.68 -43.52
N GLU A 27 -25.75 21.68 -44.37
CA GLU A 27 -25.81 22.53 -45.57
C GLU A 27 -26.92 23.58 -45.46
N ALA A 28 -26.54 24.80 -45.88
CA ALA A 28 -27.32 25.91 -46.44
C ALA A 28 -28.44 26.59 -45.61
N PHE A 29 -28.06 27.75 -45.05
CA PHE A 29 -28.79 29.03 -44.94
C PHE A 29 -30.32 29.07 -45.06
N GLN A 30 -30.98 29.55 -43.99
CA GLN A 30 -31.80 30.77 -44.04
C GLN A 30 -32.18 31.26 -42.63
N ALA A 31 -32.20 32.60 -42.46
CA ALA A 31 -32.42 33.39 -41.24
C ALA A 31 -31.24 33.46 -40.25
N ALA A 32 -30.43 34.52 -40.39
CA ALA A 32 -29.43 34.92 -39.41
C ALA A 32 -30.12 35.31 -38.08
N PRO A 33 -29.89 34.59 -36.97
CA PRO A 33 -30.19 35.10 -35.65
C PRO A 33 -29.08 36.09 -35.29
N GLN A 34 -29.47 37.33 -34.95
CA GLN A 34 -28.53 38.30 -34.39
C GLN A 34 -27.78 37.68 -33.20
N VAL A 35 -26.46 37.60 -33.31
CA VAL A 35 -25.59 37.18 -32.21
C VAL A 35 -25.70 38.23 -31.11
N ARG A 36 -26.49 37.95 -30.07
CA ARG A 36 -26.26 38.57 -28.76
C ARG A 36 -25.00 37.94 -28.18
N LEU A 37 -23.92 38.71 -28.19
CA LEU A 37 -22.73 38.43 -27.38
C LEU A 37 -23.17 38.26 -25.91
N ARG A 38 -23.14 37.03 -25.42
CA ARG A 38 -23.26 36.74 -23.98
C ARG A 38 -21.92 37.04 -23.33
N SER A 39 -21.92 37.86 -22.27
CA SER A 39 -20.71 38.18 -21.51
C SER A 39 -20.22 36.96 -20.72
N THR A 40 -18.94 36.98 -20.37
CA THR A 40 -18.21 35.98 -19.58
C THR A 40 -18.82 35.73 -18.18
N GLU A 41 -19.61 36.66 -17.65
CA GLU A 41 -20.26 36.54 -16.33
C GLU A 41 -21.40 35.52 -16.31
N ASP A 42 -22.15 35.37 -17.40
CA ASP A 42 -23.28 34.42 -17.47
C ASP A 42 -22.80 32.96 -17.56
N ARG A 43 -21.62 32.73 -18.13
CA ARG A 43 -20.97 31.40 -18.14
C ARG A 43 -20.59 30.93 -16.74
N CYS A 44 -20.12 31.84 -15.88
CA CYS A 44 -19.77 31.54 -14.49
C CYS A 44 -20.99 31.17 -13.64
N ARG A 45 -22.15 31.82 -13.85
CA ARG A 45 -23.38 31.51 -13.09
C ARG A 45 -23.97 30.14 -13.42
N SER A 46 -23.96 29.75 -14.70
CA SER A 46 -24.46 28.42 -15.10
C SER A 46 -23.54 27.29 -14.63
N GLN A 47 -22.21 27.52 -14.67
CA GLN A 47 -21.23 26.59 -14.11
C GLN A 47 -21.34 26.45 -12.57
N LEU A 48 -21.69 27.53 -11.87
CA LEU A 48 -21.97 27.49 -10.43
C LEU A 48 -23.21 26.66 -10.10
N ALA A 49 -24.29 26.75 -10.86
CA ALA A 49 -25.50 25.94 -10.65
C ALA A 49 -25.26 24.44 -10.95
N ASP A 50 -24.53 24.14 -12.04
CA ASP A 50 -24.13 22.77 -12.38
C ASP A 50 -23.19 22.17 -11.31
N LEU A 51 -22.33 23.00 -10.70
CA LEU A 51 -21.44 22.61 -9.60
C LEU A 51 -22.17 22.41 -8.26
N THR A 52 -23.29 23.11 -8.00
CA THR A 52 -24.11 22.89 -6.81
C THR A 52 -24.84 21.55 -6.88
N VAL A 53 -25.38 21.20 -8.07
CA VAL A 53 -25.97 19.87 -8.33
C VAL A 53 -24.92 18.76 -8.27
N LEU A 54 -23.68 19.05 -8.68
CA LEU A 54 -22.56 18.11 -8.52
C LEU A 54 -22.12 17.96 -7.06
N ASN A 55 -22.13 19.05 -6.27
CA ASN A 55 -21.78 19.07 -4.84
C ASN A 55 -22.81 18.29 -4.00
N GLU A 56 -24.11 18.42 -4.28
CA GLU A 56 -25.15 17.63 -3.60
C GLU A 56 -25.02 16.13 -3.91
N ARG A 57 -24.58 15.78 -5.13
CA ARG A 57 -24.30 14.38 -5.51
C ARG A 57 -23.00 13.83 -4.91
N LEU A 58 -22.06 14.70 -4.50
CA LEU A 58 -20.78 14.33 -3.88
C LEU A 58 -20.82 14.30 -2.35
N ALA A 59 -21.96 14.65 -1.73
CA ALA A 59 -22.18 14.60 -0.28
C ALA A 59 -22.37 13.17 0.27
N GLY A 60 -22.25 12.14 -0.57
CA GLY A 60 -22.25 10.74 -0.15
C GLY A 60 -20.92 10.05 -0.47
N ARG A 61 -20.11 9.78 0.56
CA ARG A 61 -19.05 8.74 0.62
C ARG A 61 -17.88 8.92 -0.37
N GLN A 62 -16.74 9.44 0.10
CA GLN A 62 -15.51 9.58 -0.73
C GLN A 62 -14.41 8.55 -0.39
N THR A 63 -13.86 7.92 -1.43
CA THR A 63 -12.75 6.95 -1.45
C THR A 63 -11.37 7.64 -1.59
N THR A 64 -10.27 6.94 -1.32
CA THR A 64 -8.88 7.47 -1.35
C THR A 64 -8.48 8.11 -2.69
N TRP A 65 -9.00 7.63 -3.82
CA TRP A 65 -8.81 8.27 -5.12
C TRP A 65 -9.53 9.62 -5.20
N GLN A 66 -10.76 9.70 -4.66
CA GLN A 66 -11.49 10.96 -4.56
C GLN A 66 -10.77 11.93 -3.62
N ILE A 67 -10.16 11.46 -2.52
CA ILE A 67 -9.29 12.27 -1.65
C ILE A 67 -8.05 12.77 -2.41
N ARG A 68 -7.35 11.91 -3.17
CA ARG A 68 -6.16 12.32 -3.95
C ARG A 68 -6.50 13.32 -5.05
N THR A 69 -7.57 13.06 -5.80
CA THR A 69 -8.08 13.99 -6.81
C THR A 69 -8.56 15.28 -6.14
N ARG A 70 -9.16 15.20 -4.95
CA ARG A 70 -9.55 16.36 -4.15
C ARG A 70 -8.33 17.13 -3.66
N LEU A 71 -7.26 16.46 -3.23
CA LEU A 71 -6.06 17.08 -2.69
C LEU A 71 -5.25 17.77 -3.80
N GLU A 72 -5.14 17.15 -4.99
CA GLU A 72 -4.59 17.87 -6.15
C GLU A 72 -5.50 18.97 -6.66
N TYR A 73 -6.82 18.76 -6.66
CA TYR A 73 -7.77 19.83 -6.94
C TYR A 73 -7.62 21.00 -5.96
N LEU A 74 -7.45 20.74 -4.66
CA LEU A 74 -7.24 21.75 -3.63
C LEU A 74 -5.88 22.43 -3.77
N LYS A 75 -4.80 21.71 -4.14
CA LYS A 75 -3.48 22.29 -4.45
C LYS A 75 -3.52 23.19 -5.68
N THR A 76 -4.13 22.74 -6.77
CA THR A 76 -4.32 23.54 -7.98
C THR A 76 -5.20 24.76 -7.68
N ARG A 77 -6.27 24.57 -6.91
CA ARG A 77 -7.17 25.66 -6.50
C ARG A 77 -6.48 26.65 -5.57
N ARG A 78 -5.62 26.19 -4.66
CA ARG A 78 -4.76 27.02 -3.82
C ARG A 78 -3.83 27.86 -4.68
N ARG A 79 -3.09 27.27 -5.62
CA ARG A 79 -2.21 28.04 -6.54
C ARG A 79 -3.00 29.06 -7.35
N ASN A 80 -4.15 28.67 -7.88
CA ASN A 80 -5.01 29.59 -8.63
C ASN A 80 -5.53 30.74 -7.74
N TRP A 81 -5.91 30.46 -6.50
CA TRP A 81 -6.31 31.49 -5.54
C TRP A 81 -5.15 32.37 -5.10
N GLU A 82 -3.94 31.83 -4.91
CA GLU A 82 -2.72 32.60 -4.62
C GLU A 82 -2.41 33.54 -5.81
N SER A 83 -2.53 33.07 -7.05
CA SER A 83 -2.37 33.91 -8.25
C SER A 83 -3.49 34.95 -8.41
N ILE A 84 -4.75 34.61 -8.13
CA ILE A 84 -5.87 35.57 -8.12
C ILE A 84 -5.67 36.60 -7.01
N TYR A 85 -5.26 36.16 -5.83
CA TYR A 85 -4.95 37.03 -4.70
C TYR A 85 -3.86 38.02 -5.08
N GLU A 86 -2.72 37.56 -5.60
CA GLU A 86 -1.62 38.41 -6.06
C GLU A 86 -2.07 39.37 -7.17
N TYR A 87 -2.83 38.89 -8.15
CA TYR A 87 -3.28 39.74 -9.26
C TYR A 87 -4.29 40.79 -8.81
N VAL A 88 -5.30 40.40 -8.02
CA VAL A 88 -6.35 41.30 -7.53
C VAL A 88 -5.80 42.27 -6.50
N THR A 89 -4.97 41.83 -5.54
CA THR A 89 -4.34 42.75 -4.59
C THR A 89 -3.40 43.71 -5.28
N LYS A 90 -2.54 43.24 -6.19
CA LYS A 90 -1.61 44.13 -6.89
C LYS A 90 -2.32 45.11 -7.81
N ALA A 91 -3.30 44.65 -8.61
CA ALA A 91 -4.02 45.52 -9.55
C ALA A 91 -4.97 46.50 -8.83
N ASP A 92 -5.72 46.04 -7.84
CA ASP A 92 -6.71 46.87 -7.12
C ASP A 92 -6.02 47.80 -6.11
N ALA A 93 -4.90 47.39 -5.49
CA ALA A 93 -4.07 48.29 -4.68
C ALA A 93 -3.38 49.34 -5.56
N SER A 94 -2.77 48.97 -6.69
CA SER A 94 -2.15 49.95 -7.61
C SER A 94 -3.17 50.93 -8.19
N ALA A 95 -4.38 50.47 -8.54
CA ALA A 95 -5.44 51.34 -9.03
C ALA A 95 -5.95 52.30 -7.94
N THR A 96 -6.11 51.80 -6.70
CA THR A 96 -6.55 52.62 -5.57
C THR A 96 -5.50 53.65 -5.17
N LEU A 97 -4.22 53.27 -5.17
CA LEU A 97 -3.10 54.18 -4.88
C LEU A 97 -3.00 55.28 -5.93
N ALA A 98 -3.09 54.93 -7.21
CA ALA A 98 -3.08 55.90 -8.32
C ALA A 98 -4.26 56.88 -8.24
N MET A 99 -5.46 56.43 -7.83
CA MET A 99 -6.61 57.31 -7.60
C MET A 99 -6.39 58.27 -6.44
N ILE A 100 -5.77 57.82 -5.34
CA ILE A 100 -5.45 58.65 -4.18
C ILE A 100 -4.35 59.67 -4.53
N GLU A 101 -3.30 59.26 -5.24
CA GLU A 101 -2.24 60.15 -5.73
C GLU A 101 -2.77 61.22 -6.70
N GLU A 102 -3.68 60.83 -7.59
CA GLU A 102 -4.38 61.76 -8.48
C GLU A 102 -5.23 62.77 -7.70
N ALA A 103 -6.02 62.29 -6.74
CA ALA A 103 -6.86 63.16 -5.91
C ALA A 103 -6.01 64.14 -5.10
N ASN A 104 -4.91 63.69 -4.49
CA ASN A 104 -3.98 64.53 -3.74
C ASN A 104 -3.34 65.60 -4.64
N ARG A 105 -2.90 65.23 -5.84
CA ARG A 105 -2.36 66.18 -6.82
C ARG A 105 -3.38 67.24 -7.23
N LYS A 106 -4.66 66.87 -7.41
CA LYS A 106 -5.75 67.82 -7.70
C LYS A 106 -6.02 68.76 -6.52
N VAL A 107 -5.96 68.25 -5.29
CA VAL A 107 -6.10 69.06 -4.07
C VAL A 107 -4.93 70.06 -3.95
N GLU A 108 -3.70 69.63 -4.17
CA GLU A 108 -2.51 70.50 -4.17
C GLU A 108 -2.60 71.59 -5.25
N ALA A 109 -3.02 71.22 -6.47
CA ALA A 109 -3.20 72.17 -7.57
C ALA A 109 -4.30 73.21 -7.28
N ALA A 110 -5.41 72.78 -6.67
CA ALA A 110 -6.51 73.67 -6.26
C ALA A 110 -6.09 74.61 -5.11
N LEU A 111 -5.16 74.18 -4.25
CA LEU A 111 -4.65 74.97 -3.11
C LEU A 111 -3.41 75.81 -3.43
N SER A 112 -2.91 75.77 -4.66
CA SER A 112 -1.76 76.57 -5.10
C SER A 112 -2.06 78.09 -5.09
N GLU A 113 -1.03 78.91 -4.88
CA GLU A 113 -1.17 80.37 -4.82
C GLU A 113 -1.78 80.96 -6.10
N GLU A 114 -1.41 80.45 -7.27
CA GLU A 114 -1.90 80.92 -8.57
C GLU A 114 -3.40 80.61 -8.79
N SER A 115 -3.88 79.47 -8.30
CA SER A 115 -5.30 79.10 -8.34
C SER A 115 -6.14 79.90 -7.35
N ARG A 116 -5.58 80.28 -6.18
CA ARG A 116 -6.26 81.09 -5.16
C ARG A 116 -6.52 82.52 -5.61
N GLU A 117 -5.66 83.08 -6.46
CA GLU A 117 -5.81 84.44 -7.00
C GLU A 117 -6.82 84.53 -8.16
N ARG A 118 -7.04 83.44 -8.91
CA ARG A 118 -7.89 83.40 -10.12
C ARG A 118 -9.28 82.81 -9.90
N THR A 119 -9.54 82.18 -8.76
CA THR A 119 -10.76 81.39 -8.54
C THR A 119 -11.58 81.97 -7.39
N SER A 120 -12.88 82.17 -7.60
CA SER A 120 -13.75 82.69 -6.53
C SER A 120 -13.84 81.70 -5.36
N VAL A 121 -13.96 82.22 -4.14
CA VAL A 121 -14.09 81.41 -2.91
C VAL A 121 -15.25 80.40 -3.00
N VAL A 122 -16.33 80.75 -3.70
CA VAL A 122 -17.49 79.87 -3.91
C VAL A 122 -17.15 78.70 -4.84
N ALA A 123 -16.40 78.95 -5.91
CA ALA A 123 -15.96 77.91 -6.85
C ALA A 123 -14.93 76.96 -6.20
N LEU A 124 -13.97 77.50 -5.44
CA LEU A 124 -13.01 76.72 -4.66
C LEU A 124 -13.71 75.81 -3.64
N LYS A 125 -14.71 76.34 -2.92
CA LYS A 125 -15.49 75.55 -1.96
C LYS A 125 -16.23 74.39 -2.63
N THR A 126 -16.76 74.62 -3.84
CA THR A 126 -17.47 73.58 -4.60
C THR A 126 -16.52 72.48 -5.07
N GLN A 127 -15.37 72.85 -5.62
CA GLN A 127 -14.33 71.90 -6.04
C GLN A 127 -13.78 71.08 -4.87
N LEU A 128 -13.60 71.69 -3.70
CA LEU A 128 -13.11 70.99 -2.51
C LEU A 128 -14.13 69.97 -1.98
N VAL A 129 -15.44 70.26 -2.10
CA VAL A 129 -16.52 69.33 -1.74
C VAL A 129 -16.58 68.14 -2.70
N GLU A 130 -16.40 68.37 -4.01
CA GLU A 130 -16.33 67.30 -5.00
C GLU A 130 -15.11 66.39 -4.78
N LEU A 131 -13.93 66.99 -4.54
CA LEU A 131 -12.72 66.23 -4.22
C LEU A 131 -12.85 65.44 -2.91
N GLN A 132 -13.53 66.01 -1.90
CA GLN A 132 -13.81 65.29 -0.65
C GLN A 132 -14.70 64.06 -0.89
N GLN A 133 -15.66 64.14 -1.81
CA GLN A 133 -16.49 63.00 -2.18
C GLN A 133 -15.68 61.92 -2.94
N GLU A 134 -14.80 62.32 -3.85
CA GLU A 134 -13.89 61.40 -4.56
C GLU A 134 -12.95 60.66 -3.59
N VAL A 135 -12.33 61.38 -2.65
CA VAL A 135 -11.45 60.79 -1.62
C VAL A 135 -12.23 59.86 -0.68
N ASN A 136 -13.46 60.21 -0.31
CA ASN A 136 -14.31 59.34 0.51
C ASN A 136 -14.69 58.05 -0.23
N ALA A 137 -14.98 58.13 -1.53
CA ALA A 137 -15.25 56.96 -2.36
C ALA A 137 -14.01 56.07 -2.52
N ALA A 138 -12.81 56.66 -2.67
CA ALA A 138 -11.54 55.93 -2.71
C ALA A 138 -11.27 55.19 -1.38
N HIS A 139 -11.50 55.85 -0.23
CA HIS A 139 -11.39 55.21 1.08
C HIS A 139 -12.37 54.04 1.27
N GLN A 140 -13.63 54.19 0.85
CA GLN A 140 -14.61 53.10 0.91
C GLN A 140 -14.18 51.90 0.06
N ARG A 141 -13.61 52.16 -1.13
CA ARG A 141 -13.09 51.11 -1.99
C ARG A 141 -11.89 50.39 -1.36
N LEU A 142 -10.96 51.13 -0.75
CA LEU A 142 -9.83 50.54 -0.01
C LEU A 142 -10.31 49.63 1.12
N HIS A 143 -11.31 50.05 1.90
CA HIS A 143 -11.89 49.23 2.96
C HIS A 143 -12.52 47.93 2.44
N LEU A 144 -13.20 47.98 1.29
CA LEU A 144 -13.76 46.78 0.65
C LEU A 144 -12.66 45.84 0.12
N THR A 145 -11.58 46.39 -0.44
CA THR A 145 -10.43 45.60 -0.88
C THR A 145 -9.71 44.96 0.31
N GLN A 146 -9.54 45.68 1.41
CA GLN A 146 -8.97 45.14 2.65
C GLN A 146 -9.83 43.98 3.21
N ALA A 147 -11.16 44.16 3.28
CA ALA A 147 -12.06 43.09 3.72
C ALA A 147 -12.00 41.84 2.83
N ARG A 148 -11.83 42.02 1.50
CA ARG A 148 -11.64 40.91 0.55
C ARG A 148 -10.30 40.22 0.75
N VAL A 149 -9.24 40.97 1.06
CA VAL A 149 -7.92 40.43 1.39
C VAL A 149 -7.99 39.58 2.65
N ASP A 150 -8.59 40.10 3.70
CA ASP A 150 -8.72 39.42 4.98
C ASP A 150 -9.53 38.12 4.83
N PHE A 151 -10.65 38.16 4.09
CA PHE A 151 -11.45 36.98 3.77
C PHE A 151 -10.66 35.93 2.97
N ASN A 152 -9.92 36.34 1.94
CA ASN A 152 -9.10 35.43 1.15
C ASN A 152 -7.96 34.81 1.97
N MET A 153 -7.36 35.59 2.87
CA MET A 153 -6.29 35.13 3.75
C MET A 153 -6.79 34.11 4.78
N GLN A 154 -7.98 34.33 5.34
CA GLN A 154 -8.67 33.35 6.19
C GLN A 154 -8.91 32.05 5.43
N ARG A 155 -9.42 32.12 4.19
CA ARG A 155 -9.66 30.93 3.36
C ARG A 155 -8.38 30.17 3.01
N ILE A 156 -7.26 30.87 2.78
CA ILE A 156 -5.96 30.24 2.54
C ILE A 156 -5.48 29.48 3.79
N ASN A 157 -5.70 30.04 4.99
CA ASN A 157 -5.30 29.39 6.23
C ASN A 157 -6.13 28.12 6.51
N GLU A 158 -7.45 28.17 6.31
CA GLU A 158 -8.31 26.97 6.41
C GLU A 158 -7.85 25.85 5.48
N LEU A 159 -7.52 26.19 4.23
CA LEU A 159 -7.03 25.21 3.25
C LEU A 159 -5.65 24.62 3.62
N LYS A 160 -4.79 25.41 4.30
CA LYS A 160 -3.51 24.93 4.81
C LYS A 160 -3.70 23.97 5.98
N GLU A 161 -4.62 24.27 6.90
CA GLU A 161 -4.94 23.39 8.02
C GLU A 161 -5.53 22.06 7.54
N GLU A 162 -6.48 22.09 6.60
CA GLU A 162 -7.07 20.90 5.99
C GLU A 162 -6.00 20.04 5.29
N ALA A 163 -5.09 20.65 4.52
CA ALA A 163 -3.98 19.93 3.89
C ALA A 163 -3.02 19.29 4.91
N THR A 164 -2.71 20.00 6.00
CA THR A 164 -1.83 19.51 7.06
C THR A 164 -2.46 18.37 7.84
N GLN A 165 -3.77 18.43 8.10
CA GLN A 165 -4.52 17.31 8.70
C GLN A 165 -4.52 16.09 7.78
N LEU A 166 -4.76 16.25 6.48
CA LEU A 166 -4.72 15.15 5.52
C LEU A 166 -3.31 14.53 5.38
N GLU A 167 -2.25 15.33 5.44
CA GLU A 167 -0.86 14.83 5.48
C GLU A 167 -0.55 14.06 6.77
N ARG A 168 -1.01 14.55 7.92
CA ARG A 168 -0.89 13.81 9.20
C ARG A 168 -1.69 12.51 9.19
N MET A 169 -2.90 12.52 8.66
CA MET A 169 -3.70 11.29 8.48
C MET A 169 -2.99 10.31 7.55
N ARG A 170 -2.40 10.78 6.43
CA ARG A 170 -1.58 9.94 5.54
C ARG A 170 -0.38 9.32 6.27
N SER A 171 0.32 10.11 7.08
CA SER A 171 1.49 9.64 7.85
C SER A 171 1.10 8.66 8.96
N MET A 172 0.01 8.89 9.69
CA MET A 172 -0.51 7.93 10.67
C MET A 172 -1.02 6.63 10.02
N LEU A 173 -1.46 6.70 8.75
CA LEU A 173 -1.87 5.54 7.95
C LEU A 173 -0.71 4.89 7.16
N SER A 174 0.50 5.47 7.24
CA SER A 174 1.71 4.99 6.55
C SER A 174 2.38 3.87 7.36
N THR A 175 1.67 2.77 7.56
CA THR A 175 2.19 1.54 8.19
C THR A 175 2.97 0.66 7.21
N ALA A 176 3.42 1.21 6.07
CA ALA A 176 4.08 0.47 4.99
C ALA A 176 5.51 0.96 4.74
N GLU A 177 6.19 1.51 5.75
CA GLU A 177 7.60 1.88 5.61
C GLU A 177 8.47 0.67 5.30
N SER A 178 9.48 0.88 4.44
CA SER A 178 10.45 -0.13 4.08
C SER A 178 11.52 -0.27 5.16
N THR A 179 11.50 -1.39 5.90
CA THR A 179 12.56 -1.74 6.85
C THR A 179 13.19 -3.09 6.52
N LEU A 180 14.49 -3.21 6.80
CA LEU A 180 15.25 -4.46 6.80
C LEU A 180 15.28 -5.12 8.18
N ASP A 181 14.71 -4.48 9.19
CA ASP A 181 14.68 -4.99 10.55
C ASP A 181 13.65 -6.12 10.67
N MET A 182 13.99 -7.14 11.44
CA MET A 182 13.09 -8.26 11.72
C MET A 182 12.30 -7.94 12.98
N GLU A 183 10.99 -7.77 12.82
CA GLU A 183 10.04 -7.46 13.88
C GLU A 183 10.05 -8.60 14.93
N PRO A 184 10.32 -8.31 16.22
CA PRO A 184 10.32 -9.31 17.29
C PRO A 184 9.08 -10.22 17.30
N GLY A 185 7.91 -9.67 16.97
CA GLY A 185 6.66 -10.43 16.94
C GLY A 185 6.65 -11.59 15.93
N LEU A 186 7.45 -11.53 14.86
CA LEU A 186 7.54 -12.60 13.86
C LEU A 186 8.10 -13.91 14.44
N ARG A 187 8.81 -13.88 15.57
CA ARG A 187 9.35 -15.10 16.17
C ARG A 187 8.26 -16.07 16.65
N ASN A 188 7.06 -15.60 16.97
CA ASN A 188 5.97 -16.42 17.52
C ASN A 188 5.13 -17.12 16.43
N PHE A 189 5.80 -17.72 15.44
CA PHE A 189 5.18 -18.52 14.37
C PHE A 189 5.98 -19.80 14.10
N TRP A 190 5.33 -20.77 13.46
CA TRP A 190 6.00 -21.94 12.90
C TRP A 190 6.63 -21.62 11.55
N TYR A 191 7.91 -21.98 11.38
CA TYR A 191 8.68 -21.78 10.16
C TYR A 191 9.06 -23.12 9.53
N PRO A 192 8.74 -23.38 8.24
CA PRO A 192 9.23 -24.56 7.55
C PRO A 192 10.69 -24.32 7.14
N THR A 193 11.64 -24.92 7.87
CA THR A 193 13.07 -24.58 7.77
C THR A 193 13.85 -25.44 6.78
N ALA A 194 13.40 -26.67 6.55
CA ALA A 194 13.99 -27.60 5.60
C ALA A 194 12.96 -28.61 5.09
N PHE A 195 13.22 -29.21 3.93
CA PHE A 195 12.49 -30.41 3.52
C PHE A 195 12.90 -31.59 4.40
N SER A 196 11.94 -32.37 4.88
CA SER A 196 12.21 -33.51 5.76
C SER A 196 13.19 -34.51 5.15
N SER A 197 13.10 -34.73 3.83
CA SER A 197 13.98 -35.62 3.07
C SER A 197 15.43 -35.16 2.99
N LYS A 198 15.77 -33.98 3.50
CA LYS A 198 17.15 -33.49 3.62
C LYS A 198 17.78 -33.84 4.96
N VAL A 199 16.98 -34.11 5.98
CA VAL A 199 17.46 -34.43 7.33
C VAL A 199 17.48 -35.94 7.47
N ASP A 200 18.50 -36.59 6.91
CA ASP A 200 18.69 -38.04 7.09
C ASP A 200 19.26 -38.36 8.49
N ALA A 201 19.16 -39.63 8.92
CA ALA A 201 19.52 -40.07 10.28
C ALA A 201 20.95 -39.68 10.74
N ASN A 202 21.89 -39.58 9.80
CA ASN A 202 23.29 -39.25 10.08
C ASN A 202 23.72 -37.88 9.53
N MET A 203 22.76 -37.02 9.21
CA MET A 203 23.03 -35.73 8.59
C MET A 203 22.77 -34.58 9.56
N LEU A 204 23.66 -33.60 9.52
CA LEU A 204 23.51 -32.31 10.16
C LEU A 204 23.14 -31.29 9.09
N VAL A 205 22.00 -30.63 9.25
CA VAL A 205 21.51 -29.63 8.29
C VAL A 205 21.54 -28.25 8.94
N PRO A 206 22.56 -27.41 8.67
CA PRO A 206 22.63 -26.07 9.22
C PRO A 206 21.66 -25.12 8.51
N PHE A 207 21.15 -24.14 9.25
CA PHE A 207 20.35 -23.03 8.73
C PHE A 207 20.45 -21.81 9.66
N ASP A 208 20.23 -20.63 9.11
CA ASP A 208 20.12 -19.38 9.87
C ASP A 208 18.62 -19.06 10.03
N LEU A 209 18.20 -18.63 11.24
CA LEU A 209 16.83 -18.18 11.50
C LEU A 209 16.85 -17.05 12.53
N PHE A 210 16.28 -15.90 12.16
CA PHE A 210 16.33 -14.64 12.93
C PHE A 210 17.75 -14.21 13.35
N GLY A 211 18.73 -14.40 12.47
CA GLY A 211 20.14 -14.07 12.70
C GLY A 211 20.90 -15.01 13.62
N GLU A 212 20.27 -16.11 14.05
CA GLU A 212 20.89 -17.14 14.89
C GLU A 212 21.17 -18.41 14.07
N PRO A 213 22.35 -19.04 14.22
CA PRO A 213 22.67 -20.27 13.52
C PRO A 213 22.12 -21.49 14.27
N TRP A 214 21.48 -22.39 13.53
CA TRP A 214 20.82 -23.59 14.03
C TRP A 214 21.21 -24.82 13.22
N VAL A 215 21.11 -26.00 13.83
CA VAL A 215 21.37 -27.27 13.16
C VAL A 215 20.26 -28.28 13.45
N LEU A 216 19.74 -28.87 12.38
CA LEU A 216 18.79 -29.97 12.44
C LEU A 216 19.52 -31.31 12.37
N PHE A 217 19.02 -32.29 13.13
CA PHE A 217 19.43 -33.69 13.07
C PHE A 217 18.30 -34.59 13.55
N ARG A 218 18.40 -35.89 13.32
CA ARG A 218 17.49 -36.88 13.91
C ARG A 218 18.14 -37.54 15.11
N ASN A 219 17.34 -37.72 16.16
CA ASN A 219 17.74 -38.55 17.30
C ASN A 219 17.63 -40.05 16.95
N GLU A 220 17.94 -40.93 17.91
CA GLU A 220 17.92 -42.38 17.71
C GLU A 220 16.53 -42.93 17.35
N THR A 221 15.47 -42.25 17.77
CA THR A 221 14.08 -42.66 17.46
C THR A 221 13.60 -42.10 16.12
N GLY A 222 14.46 -41.39 15.38
CA GLY A 222 14.15 -40.76 14.10
C GLY A 222 13.42 -39.41 14.21
N VAL A 223 13.17 -38.92 15.43
CA VAL A 223 12.51 -37.64 15.67
C VAL A 223 13.50 -36.51 15.41
N VAL A 224 13.07 -35.50 14.65
CA VAL A 224 13.88 -34.33 14.34
C VAL A 224 14.13 -33.49 15.60
N SER A 225 15.32 -32.91 15.71
CA SER A 225 15.74 -32.05 16.78
C SER A 225 16.47 -30.83 16.21
N CYS A 226 16.34 -29.69 16.89
CA CYS A 226 16.94 -28.42 16.49
C CYS A 226 17.69 -27.81 17.66
N VAL A 227 19.01 -27.66 17.52
CA VAL A 227 19.86 -27.01 18.54
C VAL A 227 20.66 -25.88 17.92
N LYS A 228 21.12 -24.94 18.76
CA LYS A 228 21.98 -23.85 18.31
C LYS A 228 23.24 -24.42 17.69
N ASP A 229 23.62 -23.96 16.51
CA ASP A 229 24.81 -24.42 15.78
C ASP A 229 26.10 -23.77 16.33
N GLU A 230 26.27 -23.85 17.65
CA GLU A 230 27.33 -23.18 18.37
C GLU A 230 27.67 -24.00 19.63
N CYS A 231 28.81 -24.68 19.62
CA CYS A 231 29.27 -25.46 20.77
C CYS A 231 29.51 -24.57 21.99
N ALA A 232 28.90 -24.90 23.12
CA ALA A 232 29.02 -24.14 24.37
C ALA A 232 30.45 -24.00 24.91
N HIS A 233 31.41 -24.82 24.44
CA HIS A 233 32.81 -24.71 24.85
C HIS A 233 33.53 -23.54 24.18
N ARG A 234 33.56 -23.49 22.84
CA ARG A 234 34.36 -22.51 22.07
C ARG A 234 33.65 -22.01 20.80
N ALA A 235 32.33 -22.04 20.79
CA ALA A 235 31.50 -21.60 19.67
C ALA A 235 31.85 -22.29 18.33
N CYS A 236 32.37 -23.52 18.38
CA CYS A 236 32.63 -24.30 17.18
C CYS A 236 31.28 -24.70 16.55
N PRO A 237 31.08 -24.53 15.23
CA PRO A 237 29.88 -24.97 14.55
C PRO A 237 29.68 -26.47 14.76
N LEU A 238 28.54 -26.84 15.33
CA LEU A 238 28.18 -28.24 15.56
C LEU A 238 27.87 -28.97 14.26
N SER A 239 27.39 -28.24 13.24
CA SER A 239 27.07 -28.71 11.89
C SER A 239 28.27 -29.26 11.11
N LEU A 240 29.49 -28.86 11.48
CA LEU A 240 30.74 -29.45 10.96
C LEU A 240 31.09 -30.79 11.63
N GLY A 241 30.31 -31.21 12.62
CA GLY A 241 30.46 -32.44 13.36
C GLY A 241 29.79 -33.63 12.69
N LYS A 242 29.22 -34.50 13.52
CA LYS A 242 28.48 -35.68 13.08
C LYS A 242 27.39 -36.04 14.09
N VAL A 243 26.42 -36.84 13.65
CA VAL A 243 25.47 -37.48 14.55
C VAL A 243 26.10 -38.76 15.11
N VAL A 244 26.04 -38.95 16.44
CA VAL A 244 26.50 -40.14 17.17
C VAL A 244 25.40 -40.53 18.12
N ASP A 245 24.83 -41.73 17.97
CA ASP A 245 23.80 -42.25 18.88
C ASP A 245 22.67 -41.22 19.11
N GLY A 246 22.20 -40.63 18.00
CA GLY A 246 21.14 -39.60 18.00
C GLY A 246 21.48 -38.28 18.69
N LYS A 247 22.76 -38.00 18.94
CA LYS A 247 23.29 -36.75 19.50
C LYS A 247 24.17 -36.05 18.48
N VAL A 248 24.24 -34.73 18.54
CA VAL A 248 25.22 -33.98 17.74
C VAL A 248 26.56 -33.94 18.47
N GLN A 249 27.61 -34.45 17.83
CA GLN A 249 28.97 -34.41 18.36
C GLN A 249 29.76 -33.26 17.73
N CYS A 250 30.26 -32.35 18.57
CA CYS A 250 31.13 -31.25 18.16
C CYS A 250 32.45 -31.79 17.57
N PRO A 251 32.88 -31.32 16.38
CA PRO A 251 34.10 -31.82 15.73
C PRO A 251 35.38 -31.41 16.46
N TYR A 252 35.32 -30.44 17.37
CA TYR A 252 36.53 -29.90 18.00
C TYR A 252 37.03 -30.78 19.15
N HIS A 253 36.20 -31.01 20.18
CA HIS A 253 36.59 -31.75 21.39
C HIS A 253 35.65 -32.93 21.68
N GLY A 254 34.78 -33.29 20.72
CA GLY A 254 33.89 -34.44 20.81
C GLY A 254 32.72 -34.28 21.78
N TRP A 255 32.41 -33.06 22.23
CA TRP A 255 31.27 -32.84 23.13
C TRP A 255 29.96 -33.19 22.42
N GLU A 256 29.12 -33.99 23.06
CA GLU A 256 27.87 -34.49 22.49
C GLU A 256 26.67 -33.85 23.15
N TYR A 257 25.73 -33.39 22.32
CA TYR A 257 24.52 -32.71 22.75
C TYR A 257 23.27 -33.48 22.31
N THR A 258 22.30 -33.63 23.22
CA THR A 258 20.99 -34.20 22.92
C THR A 258 20.12 -33.22 22.12
N GLY A 259 18.96 -33.67 21.64
CA GLY A 259 17.97 -32.79 20.99
C GLY A 259 17.43 -31.67 21.89
N ALA A 260 17.49 -31.85 23.21
CA ALA A 260 17.17 -30.81 24.20
C ALA A 260 18.35 -29.88 24.51
N GLY A 261 19.46 -30.02 23.77
CA GLY A 261 20.68 -29.24 23.91
C GLY A 261 21.56 -29.63 25.10
N GLU A 262 21.25 -30.70 25.82
CA GLU A 262 22.03 -31.12 27.01
C GLU A 262 23.34 -31.76 26.59
N CYS A 263 24.47 -31.27 27.14
CA CYS A 263 25.75 -31.92 26.93
C CYS A 263 25.88 -33.14 27.84
N VAL A 264 25.82 -34.33 27.22
CA VAL A 264 25.80 -35.61 27.95
C VAL A 264 27.12 -36.37 27.87
N THR A 265 28.05 -35.92 27.04
CA THR A 265 29.36 -36.55 26.88
C THR A 265 30.41 -35.49 26.56
N MET A 266 31.53 -35.52 27.30
CA MET A 266 32.67 -34.62 27.11
C MET A 266 33.97 -35.44 27.09
N PRO A 267 34.32 -36.11 25.97
CA PRO A 267 35.44 -37.06 25.93
C PRO A 267 36.79 -36.45 26.29
N SER A 268 36.93 -35.13 26.13
CA SER A 268 38.15 -34.38 26.43
C SER A 268 38.35 -34.08 27.92
N THR A 269 37.46 -34.50 28.82
CA THR A 269 37.54 -34.25 30.27
C THR A 269 36.93 -35.39 31.09
N VAL A 270 37.35 -35.52 32.34
CA VAL A 270 36.84 -36.50 33.31
C VAL A 270 35.56 -36.03 34.01
N GLN A 271 35.20 -34.75 33.88
CA GLN A 271 33.99 -34.15 34.48
C GLN A 271 32.99 -33.76 33.40
N CYS A 272 31.77 -34.31 33.45
CA CYS A 272 30.65 -33.82 32.67
C CYS A 272 29.89 -32.78 33.50
N LEU A 273 30.07 -31.50 33.17
CA LEU A 273 29.36 -30.40 33.82
C LEU A 273 27.95 -30.26 33.21
N GLY A 274 27.01 -29.68 33.97
CA GLY A 274 25.64 -29.41 33.51
C GLY A 274 25.58 -28.28 32.48
N ILE A 275 26.20 -28.47 31.33
CA ILE A 275 26.31 -27.51 30.23
C ILE A 275 25.23 -27.82 29.19
N ARG A 276 24.65 -26.78 28.61
CA ARG A 276 23.62 -26.89 27.57
C ARG A 276 23.87 -25.88 26.46
N VAL A 277 23.41 -26.21 25.26
CA VAL A 277 23.14 -25.24 24.18
C VAL A 277 21.64 -25.00 24.09
N SER A 278 21.23 -23.89 23.48
CA SER A 278 19.81 -23.64 23.21
C SER A 278 19.25 -24.70 22.26
N SER A 279 17.98 -25.06 22.46
CA SER A 279 17.20 -25.91 21.55
C SER A 279 15.88 -25.23 21.23
N LEU A 280 15.33 -25.51 20.05
CA LEU A 280 14.03 -25.01 19.62
C LEU A 280 13.03 -26.17 19.47
N PRO A 281 11.75 -25.96 19.83
CA PRO A 281 10.70 -26.89 19.45
C PRO A 281 10.69 -27.06 17.93
N CYS A 282 10.65 -28.32 17.50
CA CYS A 282 10.53 -28.65 16.09
C CYS A 282 9.67 -29.90 15.90
N THR A 283 9.03 -30.00 14.74
CA THR A 283 8.19 -31.13 14.37
C THR A 283 8.25 -31.37 12.87
N GLU A 284 7.84 -32.55 12.43
CA GLU A 284 7.79 -32.92 11.04
C GLU A 284 6.33 -33.06 10.58
N GLN A 285 5.95 -32.30 9.55
CA GLN A 285 4.62 -32.41 8.95
C GLN A 285 4.69 -32.04 7.47
N ASP A 286 3.92 -32.76 6.65
CA ASP A 286 3.73 -32.45 5.22
C ASP A 286 5.04 -32.34 4.43
N GLY A 287 6.04 -33.15 4.80
CA GLY A 287 7.35 -33.19 4.16
C GLY A 287 8.27 -32.02 4.51
N PHE A 288 7.94 -31.19 5.52
CA PHE A 288 8.82 -30.16 6.05
C PHE A 288 9.19 -30.44 7.51
N VAL A 289 10.37 -29.95 7.89
CA VAL A 289 10.72 -29.73 9.30
C VAL A 289 10.29 -28.32 9.66
N TRP A 290 9.43 -28.22 10.68
CA TRP A 290 8.93 -26.96 11.22
C TRP A 290 9.66 -26.63 12.51
N VAL A 291 10.05 -25.37 12.67
CA VAL A 291 10.75 -24.87 13.86
C VAL A 291 10.00 -23.67 14.43
N TRP A 292 9.90 -23.61 15.75
CA TRP A 292 9.31 -22.50 16.49
C TRP A 292 10.41 -21.70 17.22
N PRO A 293 10.76 -20.50 16.75
CA PRO A 293 11.79 -19.65 17.38
C PRO A 293 11.24 -18.73 18.48
N GLY A 294 9.93 -18.74 18.71
CA GLY A 294 9.24 -17.89 19.68
C GLY A 294 9.49 -18.31 21.12
N SER A 295 9.37 -17.35 22.04
CA SER A 295 9.44 -17.62 23.49
C SER A 295 8.11 -18.06 24.08
N GLN A 296 7.00 -17.80 23.39
CA GLN A 296 5.67 -18.25 23.78
C GLN A 296 5.49 -19.74 23.47
N PRO A 297 4.56 -20.45 24.15
CA PRO A 297 4.20 -21.81 23.80
C PRO A 297 3.81 -21.92 22.32
N PRO A 298 4.29 -22.94 21.58
CA PRO A 298 3.94 -23.10 20.18
C PRO A 298 2.43 -23.24 19.97
N THR A 299 1.92 -22.55 18.95
CA THR A 299 0.52 -22.66 18.52
C THR A 299 0.31 -23.92 17.65
N GLU A 300 -0.92 -24.15 17.18
CA GLU A 300 -1.21 -25.23 16.24
C GLU A 300 -0.45 -25.04 14.92
N LEU A 301 0.06 -26.14 14.35
CA LEU A 301 0.81 -26.10 13.11
C LEU A 301 -0.10 -25.74 11.93
N PRO A 302 0.27 -24.80 11.03
CA PRO A 302 -0.56 -24.49 9.88
C PRO A 302 -0.67 -25.67 8.91
N ALA A 303 -1.90 -25.94 8.45
CA ALA A 303 -2.17 -26.94 7.40
C ALA A 303 -1.84 -26.37 6.00
N LEU A 304 -0.57 -26.06 5.77
CA LEU A 304 -0.15 -25.32 4.56
C LEU A 304 0.47 -26.20 3.46
N ALA A 305 1.04 -27.33 3.85
CA ALA A 305 2.18 -27.86 3.11
C ALA A 305 1.87 -29.04 2.17
N GLN A 306 0.67 -29.63 2.24
CA GLN A 306 0.33 -30.67 1.25
C GLN A 306 -0.14 -30.05 -0.07
N PRO A 307 0.35 -30.58 -1.21
CA PRO A 307 -0.21 -30.21 -2.49
C PRO A 307 -1.71 -30.54 -2.53
N PRO A 308 -2.52 -29.80 -3.31
CA PRO A 308 -3.95 -30.08 -3.42
C PRO A 308 -4.20 -31.51 -3.89
N LYS A 309 -5.37 -32.07 -3.52
CA LYS A 309 -5.74 -33.42 -3.96
C LYS A 309 -5.69 -33.53 -5.49
N GLY A 310 -5.01 -34.55 -5.99
CA GLY A 310 -4.81 -34.79 -7.43
C GLY A 310 -3.49 -34.21 -7.99
N PHE A 311 -2.77 -33.40 -7.22
CA PHE A 311 -1.45 -32.92 -7.59
C PHE A 311 -0.37 -33.87 -7.11
N THR A 312 0.69 -33.96 -7.90
CA THR A 312 1.88 -34.73 -7.56
C THR A 312 3.10 -33.81 -7.45
N MET A 313 3.95 -34.05 -6.45
CA MET A 313 5.19 -33.29 -6.26
C MET A 313 6.23 -33.66 -7.33
N HIS A 314 6.76 -32.64 -7.99
CA HIS A 314 7.69 -32.77 -9.11
C HIS A 314 9.09 -32.23 -8.79
N ALA A 315 9.20 -31.20 -7.95
CA ALA A 315 10.48 -30.65 -7.53
C ALA A 315 10.41 -30.03 -6.14
N GLU A 316 11.51 -30.17 -5.40
CA GLU A 316 11.78 -29.49 -4.13
C GLU A 316 13.17 -28.88 -4.23
N ILE A 317 13.27 -27.57 -4.03
CA ILE A 317 14.47 -26.79 -4.24
C ILE A 317 14.70 -25.92 -3.01
N GLU A 318 15.92 -25.91 -2.52
CA GLU A 318 16.35 -25.13 -1.37
C GLU A 318 17.58 -24.31 -1.79
N VAL A 319 17.56 -23.02 -1.51
CA VAL A 319 18.65 -22.10 -1.89
C VAL A 319 18.76 -20.96 -0.88
N GLU A 320 19.99 -20.62 -0.52
CA GLU A 320 20.30 -19.40 0.24
C GLU A 320 20.37 -18.22 -0.74
N VAL A 321 19.64 -17.15 -0.44
CA VAL A 321 19.51 -15.98 -1.30
C VAL A 321 19.99 -14.75 -0.52
N PRO A 322 20.88 -13.91 -1.09
CA PRO A 322 21.44 -12.73 -0.41
C PRO A 322 20.49 -11.52 -0.51
N VAL A 323 19.21 -11.75 -0.20
CA VAL A 323 18.20 -10.68 -0.07
C VAL A 323 17.34 -10.92 1.16
N GLU A 324 16.84 -9.84 1.74
CA GLU A 324 15.92 -9.86 2.86
C GLU A 324 14.62 -10.56 2.47
N HIS A 325 14.10 -11.38 3.38
CA HIS A 325 12.97 -12.28 3.11
C HIS A 325 11.69 -11.54 2.65
N GLY A 326 11.40 -10.38 3.25
CA GLY A 326 10.24 -9.58 2.90
C GLY A 326 10.31 -9.00 1.50
N LEU A 327 11.49 -8.57 1.04
CA LEU A 327 11.68 -8.12 -0.34
C LEU A 327 11.42 -9.24 -1.35
N LEU A 328 11.87 -10.47 -1.07
CA LEU A 328 11.59 -11.61 -1.94
C LEU A 328 10.09 -11.98 -1.93
N LEU A 329 9.44 -11.94 -0.76
CA LEU A 329 7.99 -12.14 -0.65
C LEU A 329 7.19 -11.11 -1.45
N GLU A 330 7.60 -9.84 -1.40
CA GLU A 330 6.95 -8.77 -2.16
C GLU A 330 7.11 -8.95 -3.67
N ASN A 331 8.31 -9.33 -4.12
CA ASN A 331 8.56 -9.66 -5.52
C ASN A 331 7.72 -10.87 -5.98
N LEU A 332 7.58 -11.91 -5.15
CA LEU A 332 6.73 -13.06 -5.47
C LEU A 332 5.24 -12.69 -5.51
N LEU A 333 4.82 -11.74 -4.69
CA LEU A 333 3.43 -11.26 -4.61
C LEU A 333 3.07 -10.23 -5.68
N ASP A 334 4.02 -9.77 -6.50
CA ASP A 334 3.80 -8.91 -7.66
C ASP A 334 3.94 -9.75 -8.95
N LEU A 335 2.94 -9.73 -9.84
CA LEU A 335 3.07 -10.31 -11.18
C LEU A 335 3.07 -9.26 -12.28
N ALA A 336 3.00 -7.97 -11.93
CA ALA A 336 3.11 -6.89 -12.90
C ALA A 336 4.52 -6.77 -13.48
N HIS A 337 5.56 -7.19 -12.76
CA HIS A 337 6.93 -7.22 -13.28
C HIS A 337 7.16 -8.34 -14.30
N ALA A 338 6.36 -9.41 -14.28
CA ALA A 338 6.65 -10.62 -15.05
C ALA A 338 6.88 -10.38 -16.57
N PRO A 339 6.05 -9.61 -17.30
CA PRO A 339 6.28 -9.32 -18.73
C PRO A 339 7.58 -8.60 -19.05
N PHE A 340 8.19 -7.95 -18.05
CA PHE A 340 9.41 -7.16 -18.21
C PHE A 340 10.64 -7.93 -17.76
N THR A 341 10.55 -8.64 -16.63
CA THR A 341 11.65 -9.39 -16.03
C THR A 341 11.82 -10.76 -16.68
N HIS A 342 10.71 -11.48 -16.89
CA HIS A 342 10.72 -12.89 -17.32
C HIS A 342 10.56 -13.05 -18.84
N THR A 343 11.18 -12.15 -19.61
CA THR A 343 11.12 -12.17 -21.08
C THR A 343 11.94 -13.31 -21.70
N SER A 344 12.95 -13.82 -20.98
CA SER A 344 13.78 -14.93 -21.44
C SER A 344 13.26 -16.30 -20.99
N THR A 345 12.35 -16.32 -20.00
CA THR A 345 11.79 -17.53 -19.40
C THR A 345 10.33 -17.76 -19.81
N PHE A 346 9.36 -17.32 -19.01
CA PHE A 346 7.96 -17.73 -19.16
C PHE A 346 6.99 -16.62 -19.61
N ALA A 347 7.35 -15.34 -19.49
CA ALA A 347 6.44 -14.22 -19.67
C ALA A 347 6.60 -13.47 -21.00
N LYS A 348 7.35 -14.04 -21.96
CA LYS A 348 7.57 -13.40 -23.26
C LYS A 348 6.26 -13.14 -23.99
N GLY A 349 5.96 -11.86 -24.26
CA GLY A 349 4.76 -11.44 -24.98
C GLY A 349 3.47 -11.48 -24.15
N TRP A 350 3.59 -11.61 -22.82
CA TRP A 350 2.42 -11.51 -21.93
C TRP A 350 1.87 -10.07 -21.93
N PRO A 351 0.53 -9.91 -21.89
CA PRO A 351 -0.08 -8.60 -21.70
C PRO A 351 0.20 -8.04 -20.30
N ILE A 352 0.36 -6.73 -20.20
CA ILE A 352 0.60 -6.06 -18.91
C ILE A 352 -0.70 -6.09 -18.09
N PRO A 353 -0.66 -6.52 -16.81
CA PRO A 353 -1.84 -6.55 -15.95
C PRO A 353 -2.13 -5.14 -15.40
N ASP A 354 -3.42 -4.79 -15.32
CA ASP A 354 -3.84 -3.46 -14.86
C ASP A 354 -4.19 -3.45 -13.34
N PHE A 355 -4.59 -4.60 -12.77
CA PHE A 355 -5.00 -4.72 -11.36
C PHE A 355 -5.15 -6.19 -10.88
N VAL A 356 -5.07 -6.39 -9.56
CA VAL A 356 -5.40 -7.65 -8.87
C VAL A 356 -6.86 -7.67 -8.41
N LYS A 357 -7.57 -8.78 -8.67
CA LYS A 357 -8.92 -9.05 -8.15
C LYS A 357 -8.84 -9.90 -6.89
N PHE A 358 -9.25 -9.35 -5.75
CA PHE A 358 -9.24 -10.09 -4.48
C PHE A 358 -10.30 -11.17 -4.41
N LYS A 359 -9.98 -12.28 -3.74
CA LYS A 359 -10.93 -13.32 -3.40
C LYS A 359 -11.44 -13.09 -1.98
N ALA A 360 -12.75 -13.05 -1.79
CA ALA A 360 -13.36 -12.90 -0.47
C ALA A 360 -13.00 -14.06 0.51
N ALA A 361 -12.65 -15.23 -0.01
CA ALA A 361 -12.39 -16.44 0.77
C ALA A 361 -10.94 -16.61 1.27
N ARG A 362 -9.98 -15.78 0.83
CA ARG A 362 -8.58 -15.86 1.29
C ARG A 362 -8.08 -14.46 1.66
N LEU A 363 -7.63 -14.34 2.91
CA LEU A 363 -7.22 -13.10 3.59
C LEU A 363 -6.30 -12.21 2.73
N LEU A 364 -5.24 -12.83 2.22
CA LEU A 364 -4.16 -12.20 1.46
C LEU A 364 -4.02 -12.89 0.11
N GLY A 365 -5.17 -13.20 -0.51
CA GLY A 365 -5.24 -13.89 -1.78
C GLY A 365 -5.94 -13.11 -2.89
N GLY A 366 -5.43 -13.22 -4.11
CA GLY A 366 -5.98 -12.58 -5.29
C GLY A 366 -5.82 -13.42 -6.55
N ASN A 367 -6.60 -13.07 -7.55
CA ASN A 367 -6.42 -13.51 -8.92
C ASN A 367 -5.85 -12.34 -9.75
N TRP A 368 -4.88 -12.65 -10.59
CA TRP A 368 -4.19 -11.69 -11.44
C TRP A 368 -4.84 -11.60 -12.82
N ASP A 369 -5.59 -10.55 -13.17
CA ASP A 369 -6.14 -10.41 -14.53
C ASP A 369 -5.08 -9.78 -15.46
N PRO A 370 -4.71 -10.37 -16.61
CA PRO A 370 -5.37 -11.47 -17.35
C PRO A 370 -4.78 -12.87 -17.15
N TYR A 371 -3.90 -13.05 -16.17
CA TYR A 371 -3.25 -14.32 -15.92
C TYR A 371 -4.19 -15.31 -15.22
N PRO A 372 -4.25 -16.57 -15.68
CA PRO A 372 -4.96 -17.62 -14.94
C PRO A 372 -4.15 -18.04 -13.69
N ILE A 373 -3.80 -17.08 -12.82
CA ILE A 373 -2.96 -17.28 -11.64
C ILE A 373 -3.72 -16.80 -10.41
N ASP A 374 -3.95 -17.73 -9.50
CA ASP A 374 -4.40 -17.46 -8.15
C ASP A 374 -3.20 -17.49 -7.22
N MET A 375 -3.06 -16.50 -6.37
CA MET A 375 -1.92 -16.36 -5.47
C MET A 375 -2.41 -15.92 -4.08
N SER A 376 -1.84 -16.49 -3.02
CA SER A 376 -2.06 -16.05 -1.65
C SER A 376 -0.77 -16.02 -0.84
N PHE A 377 -0.65 -15.02 0.01
CA PHE A 377 0.31 -15.03 1.12
C PHE A 377 -0.29 -15.79 2.29
N GLU A 378 0.52 -16.65 2.88
CA GLU A 378 0.20 -17.47 4.04
C GLU A 378 1.24 -17.18 5.12
N PRO A 379 0.83 -16.60 6.27
CA PRO A 379 1.75 -16.25 7.34
C PRO A 379 2.59 -17.44 7.84
N PRO A 380 3.84 -17.20 8.29
CA PRO A 380 4.50 -15.89 8.33
C PRO A 380 5.37 -15.57 7.09
N CYS A 381 5.60 -16.56 6.21
CA CYS A 381 6.66 -16.47 5.21
C CYS A 381 6.40 -17.26 3.92
N CYS A 382 5.15 -17.61 3.63
CA CYS A 382 4.80 -18.49 2.52
C CYS A 382 3.98 -17.76 1.44
N VAL A 383 4.29 -18.04 0.18
CA VAL A 383 3.47 -17.65 -0.97
C VAL A 383 3.04 -18.90 -1.72
N VAL A 384 1.72 -19.07 -1.82
CA VAL A 384 1.09 -20.19 -2.52
C VAL A 384 0.49 -19.68 -3.82
N SER A 385 0.82 -20.31 -4.94
CA SER A 385 0.22 -20.00 -6.23
C SER A 385 -0.36 -21.24 -6.91
N LEU A 386 -1.49 -21.06 -7.57
CA LEU A 386 -2.11 -22.01 -8.47
C LEU A 386 -2.21 -21.36 -9.85
N ILE A 387 -1.43 -21.89 -10.78
CA ILE A 387 -1.29 -21.40 -12.16
C ILE A 387 -2.03 -22.37 -13.07
N GLY A 388 -3.09 -21.89 -13.73
CA GLY A 388 -3.74 -22.61 -14.81
C GLY A 388 -2.95 -22.45 -16.11
N LEU A 389 -2.48 -23.55 -16.69
CA LEU A 389 -1.69 -23.51 -17.92
C LEU A 389 -2.63 -23.51 -19.14
N SER A 390 -2.64 -22.38 -19.85
CA SER A 390 -3.26 -22.26 -21.18
C SER A 390 -2.23 -22.50 -22.28
N GLN A 391 -2.67 -22.75 -23.53
CA GLN A 391 -1.75 -22.95 -24.66
C GLN A 391 -0.72 -21.81 -24.76
N PRO A 392 0.57 -22.11 -25.04
CA PRO A 392 1.62 -21.11 -25.17
C PRO A 392 1.21 -19.97 -26.12
N GLY A 393 1.32 -18.72 -25.65
CA GLY A 393 1.05 -17.52 -26.45
C GLY A 393 -0.42 -17.09 -26.54
N LYS A 394 -1.35 -17.72 -25.80
CA LYS A 394 -2.78 -17.33 -25.79
C LYS A 394 -3.29 -17.03 -24.38
N ILE A 395 -2.75 -15.99 -23.74
CA ILE A 395 -3.37 -15.46 -22.51
C ILE A 395 -4.65 -14.71 -22.92
N LYS A 396 -5.81 -15.35 -22.69
CA LYS A 396 -7.12 -14.73 -22.89
C LYS A 396 -7.52 -14.01 -21.61
N ARG A 397 -7.82 -12.71 -21.73
CA ARG A 397 -8.32 -11.89 -20.62
C ARG A 397 -9.57 -12.55 -20.00
N GLY A 398 -9.59 -12.66 -18.67
CA GLY A 398 -10.71 -13.21 -17.91
C GLY A 398 -10.73 -14.73 -17.69
N LEU A 399 -9.78 -15.49 -18.24
CA LEU A 399 -9.65 -16.93 -17.95
C LEU A 399 -9.16 -17.13 -16.50
N ARG A 400 -9.91 -17.91 -15.70
CA ARG A 400 -9.51 -18.22 -14.31
C ARG A 400 -8.61 -19.44 -14.26
N ALA A 401 -7.77 -19.51 -13.22
CA ALA A 401 -6.87 -20.65 -13.00
C ALA A 401 -7.62 -21.99 -13.07
N GLY A 402 -8.73 -22.12 -12.33
CA GLY A 402 -9.54 -23.35 -12.29
C GLY A 402 -10.38 -23.65 -13.53
N GLU A 403 -10.35 -22.78 -14.57
CA GLU A 403 -10.97 -23.06 -15.87
C GLU A 403 -9.96 -23.67 -16.86
N CYS A 404 -8.69 -23.80 -16.48
CA CYS A 404 -7.67 -24.44 -17.27
C CYS A 404 -7.72 -25.97 -17.13
N GLU A 405 -7.18 -26.69 -18.13
CA GLU A 405 -7.13 -28.16 -18.10
C GLU A 405 -6.00 -28.69 -17.21
N ASN A 406 -4.86 -28.00 -17.21
CA ASN A 406 -3.66 -28.39 -16.49
C ASN A 406 -3.25 -27.29 -15.51
N HIS A 407 -2.73 -27.67 -14.36
CA HIS A 407 -2.41 -26.76 -13.29
C HIS A 407 -1.02 -27.02 -12.70
N LEU A 408 -0.33 -25.92 -12.43
CA LEU A 408 0.91 -25.87 -11.68
C LEU A 408 0.64 -25.24 -10.31
N HIS A 409 0.88 -26.00 -9.25
CA HIS A 409 0.83 -25.52 -7.88
C HIS A 409 2.25 -25.27 -7.37
N GLN A 410 2.50 -24.08 -6.84
CA GLN A 410 3.80 -23.70 -6.29
C GLN A 410 3.64 -23.21 -4.86
N LEU A 411 4.58 -23.63 -4.00
CA LEU A 411 4.77 -23.09 -2.66
C LEU A 411 6.18 -22.53 -2.57
N HIS A 412 6.29 -21.24 -2.29
CA HIS A 412 7.53 -20.56 -1.97
C HIS A 412 7.54 -20.23 -0.48
N VAL A 413 8.63 -20.55 0.21
CA VAL A 413 8.89 -20.19 1.62
C VAL A 413 10.12 -19.31 1.64
N CYS A 414 9.99 -18.08 2.11
CA CYS A 414 11.10 -17.12 2.23
C CYS A 414 11.43 -16.90 3.70
N LEU A 415 12.36 -17.68 4.24
CA LEU A 415 12.66 -17.66 5.68
C LEU A 415 13.39 -16.39 6.10
N PRO A 416 13.04 -15.77 7.25
CA PRO A 416 13.84 -14.72 7.87
C PRO A 416 15.13 -15.33 8.41
N SER A 417 16.18 -15.32 7.59
CA SER A 417 17.50 -15.88 7.90
C SER A 417 18.28 -14.87 8.75
N LYS A 418 19.50 -14.49 8.35
CA LYS A 418 20.23 -13.33 8.86
C LYS A 418 19.91 -12.06 8.07
N LYS A 419 20.34 -10.91 8.59
CA LYS A 419 20.11 -9.61 7.94
C LYS A 419 20.52 -9.64 6.46
N GLY A 420 19.62 -9.18 5.59
CA GLY A 420 19.83 -9.13 4.14
C GLY A 420 19.94 -10.50 3.45
N HIS A 421 19.50 -11.58 4.12
CA HIS A 421 19.50 -12.94 3.57
C HIS A 421 18.17 -13.63 3.83
N THR A 422 17.84 -14.60 2.99
CA THR A 422 16.70 -15.49 3.14
C THR A 422 17.05 -16.87 2.64
N ARG A 423 16.56 -17.91 3.32
CA ARG A 423 16.55 -19.26 2.77
C ARG A 423 15.22 -19.46 2.05
N LEU A 424 15.29 -19.70 0.75
CA LEU A 424 14.14 -19.98 -0.11
C LEU A 424 13.92 -21.49 -0.22
N LEU A 425 12.76 -21.97 0.21
CA LEU A 425 12.26 -23.31 -0.11
C LEU A 425 11.19 -23.20 -1.19
N TYR A 426 11.35 -23.94 -2.27
CA TYR A 426 10.41 -23.98 -3.39
C TYR A 426 9.94 -25.42 -3.62
N ARG A 427 8.62 -25.63 -3.53
CA ARG A 427 7.97 -26.90 -3.86
C ARG A 427 7.06 -26.71 -5.06
N MET A 428 7.28 -27.55 -6.07
CA MET A 428 6.53 -27.57 -7.31
C MET A 428 5.69 -28.83 -7.42
N SER A 429 4.39 -28.69 -7.65
CA SER A 429 3.47 -29.81 -7.85
C SER A 429 2.58 -29.57 -9.07
N MET A 430 2.24 -30.62 -9.80
CA MET A 430 1.42 -30.54 -11.01
C MET A 430 0.37 -31.65 -10.98
N ASP A 431 -0.82 -31.39 -11.52
CA ASP A 431 -1.89 -32.38 -11.71
C ASP A 431 -1.78 -33.13 -13.05
N PHE A 432 -0.78 -32.78 -13.86
CA PHE A 432 -0.44 -33.38 -15.14
C PHE A 432 1.04 -33.83 -15.13
N MET A 433 1.44 -34.56 -16.18
CA MET A 433 2.85 -34.94 -16.41
C MET A 433 3.53 -35.78 -15.30
N ASP A 434 2.78 -36.58 -14.54
CA ASP A 434 3.33 -37.45 -13.49
C ASP A 434 4.45 -38.40 -14.00
N TRP A 435 4.36 -38.83 -15.26
CA TRP A 435 5.39 -39.64 -15.93
C TRP A 435 6.79 -39.01 -15.90
N THR A 436 6.90 -37.68 -15.81
CA THR A 436 8.18 -36.98 -15.81
C THR A 436 9.04 -37.30 -14.59
N ARG A 437 8.43 -37.74 -13.48
CA ARG A 437 9.16 -38.12 -12.26
C ARG A 437 10.06 -39.33 -12.46
N SER A 438 9.71 -40.20 -13.39
CA SER A 438 10.49 -41.37 -13.75
C SER A 438 11.62 -41.06 -14.75
N VAL A 439 11.67 -39.84 -15.29
CA VAL A 439 12.71 -39.45 -16.26
C VAL A 439 14.04 -39.24 -15.53
N PRO A 440 15.10 -39.99 -15.87
CA PRO A 440 16.41 -39.82 -15.25
C PRO A 440 16.93 -38.38 -15.42
N GLY A 441 17.39 -37.78 -14.33
CA GLY A 441 17.96 -36.42 -14.35
C GLY A 441 16.93 -35.28 -14.40
N ILE A 442 15.63 -35.55 -14.39
CA ILE A 442 14.58 -34.52 -14.43
C ILE A 442 14.71 -33.48 -13.30
N GLN A 443 15.15 -33.91 -12.11
CA GLN A 443 15.38 -33.04 -10.97
C GLN A 443 16.47 -31.98 -11.24
N ARG A 444 17.45 -32.29 -12.11
CA ARG A 444 18.47 -31.31 -12.53
C ARG A 444 17.89 -30.29 -13.49
N PHE A 445 16.98 -30.71 -14.38
CA PHE A 445 16.26 -29.83 -15.27
C PHE A 445 15.39 -28.83 -14.50
N TRP A 446 14.58 -29.31 -13.54
CA TRP A 446 13.75 -28.43 -12.71
C TRP A 446 14.58 -27.42 -11.91
N ARG A 447 15.69 -27.87 -11.32
CA ARG A 447 16.64 -26.97 -10.63
C ARG A 447 17.25 -25.93 -11.56
N TYR A 448 17.60 -26.31 -12.78
CA TYR A 448 18.13 -25.37 -13.76
C TYR A 448 17.10 -24.31 -14.14
N ILE A 449 15.86 -24.70 -14.44
CA ILE A 449 14.77 -23.76 -14.79
C ILE A 449 14.46 -22.82 -13.62
N ALA A 450 14.28 -23.35 -12.42
CA ALA A 450 14.03 -22.52 -11.24
C ALA A 450 15.17 -21.54 -10.96
N GLY A 451 16.43 -21.98 -11.13
CA GLY A 451 17.59 -21.11 -10.98
C GLY A 451 17.67 -20.00 -12.03
N GLN A 452 17.21 -20.23 -13.26
CA GLN A 452 17.11 -19.18 -14.28
C GLN A 452 16.06 -18.13 -13.90
N VAL A 453 14.84 -18.57 -13.52
CA VAL A 453 13.75 -17.66 -13.13
C VAL A 453 14.15 -16.83 -11.91
N LEU A 454 14.63 -17.50 -10.85
CA LEU A 454 15.09 -16.81 -9.63
C LEU A 454 16.24 -15.84 -9.94
N GLY A 455 17.12 -16.18 -10.88
CA GLY A 455 18.22 -15.31 -11.29
C GLY A 455 17.76 -14.00 -11.94
N GLU A 456 16.66 -14.02 -12.70
CA GLU A 456 16.08 -12.80 -13.31
C GLU A 456 15.51 -11.86 -12.24
N ASP A 457 14.82 -12.40 -11.23
CA ASP A 457 14.27 -11.62 -10.11
C ASP A 457 15.37 -11.09 -9.18
N LEU A 458 16.33 -11.95 -8.83
CA LEU A 458 17.33 -11.67 -7.79
C LEU A 458 18.14 -10.41 -8.08
N VAL A 459 18.48 -10.14 -9.35
CA VAL A 459 19.21 -8.93 -9.74
C VAL A 459 18.43 -7.66 -9.40
N LEU A 460 17.11 -7.68 -9.56
CA LEU A 460 16.24 -6.54 -9.28
C LEU A 460 16.06 -6.34 -7.79
N VAL A 461 15.75 -7.42 -7.07
CA VAL A 461 15.50 -7.40 -5.63
C VAL A 461 16.77 -7.05 -4.84
N ALA A 462 17.94 -7.56 -5.24
CA ALA A 462 19.22 -7.15 -4.66
C ALA A 462 19.48 -5.66 -4.87
N GLY A 463 19.12 -5.11 -6.03
CA GLY A 463 19.19 -3.67 -6.30
C GLY A 463 18.23 -2.85 -5.42
N GLN A 464 17.04 -3.36 -5.09
CA GLN A 464 16.12 -2.72 -4.15
C GLN A 464 16.69 -2.71 -2.74
N GLN A 465 17.21 -3.85 -2.27
CA GLN A 465 17.85 -3.96 -0.95
C GLN A 465 19.00 -2.94 -0.80
N ASP A 466 19.90 -2.88 -1.77
CA ASP A 466 21.03 -1.96 -1.73
C ASP A 466 20.60 -0.48 -1.68
N ARG A 467 19.43 -0.12 -2.24
CA ARG A 467 18.86 1.22 -2.12
C ARG A 467 18.20 1.44 -0.76
N MET A 468 17.55 0.42 -0.20
CA MET A 468 17.01 0.46 1.17
C MET A 468 18.11 0.63 2.21
N GLU A 469 19.24 -0.06 2.07
CA GLU A 469 20.43 0.11 2.92
C GLU A 469 20.97 1.55 2.86
N ARG A 470 20.75 2.24 1.73
CA ARG A 470 21.08 3.67 1.53
C ARG A 470 19.97 4.64 1.96
N GLY A 471 18.89 4.14 2.58
CA GLY A 471 17.78 4.94 3.10
C GLY A 471 16.66 5.22 2.10
N SER A 472 16.60 4.50 0.97
CA SER A 472 15.45 4.59 0.05
C SER A 472 14.25 3.81 0.58
N ASP A 473 13.05 4.31 0.30
CA ASP A 473 11.79 3.63 0.63
C ASP A 473 11.21 2.99 -0.65
N THR A 474 11.11 1.66 -0.69
CA THR A 474 10.51 0.92 -1.82
C THR A 474 9.00 1.11 -1.89
N TRP A 475 8.37 1.57 -0.80
CA TRP A 475 6.93 1.78 -0.66
C TRP A 475 6.51 3.24 -0.72
N ALA A 476 7.37 4.13 -1.21
CA ALA A 476 7.06 5.57 -1.27
C ALA A 476 5.85 5.90 -2.17
N ASN A 477 5.61 5.10 -3.23
CA ASN A 477 4.59 5.36 -4.24
C ASN A 477 3.87 4.08 -4.74
N PRO A 478 3.09 3.38 -3.89
CA PRO A 478 2.39 2.17 -4.31
C PRO A 478 1.27 2.50 -5.32
N VAL A 479 1.03 1.57 -6.23
CA VAL A 479 0.00 1.64 -7.28
C VAL A 479 -0.98 0.47 -7.20
N SER A 480 -1.90 0.38 -8.18
CA SER A 480 -3.07 -0.50 -8.11
C SER A 480 -2.77 -2.00 -8.16
N TYR A 481 -1.63 -2.41 -8.69
CA TYR A 481 -1.23 -3.82 -8.74
C TYR A 481 -0.41 -4.25 -7.50
N ASP A 482 0.16 -3.31 -6.73
CA ASP A 482 0.95 -3.61 -5.52
C ASP A 482 0.11 -4.06 -4.31
N LYS A 483 -1.20 -4.22 -4.47
CA LYS A 483 -2.11 -4.35 -3.32
C LYS A 483 -1.82 -5.57 -2.45
N LEU A 484 -1.36 -6.69 -3.02
CA LEU A 484 -0.99 -7.88 -2.23
C LEU A 484 0.26 -7.62 -1.39
N ALA A 485 1.30 -7.04 -2.00
CA ALA A 485 2.54 -6.70 -1.33
C ALA A 485 2.33 -5.62 -0.24
N VAL A 486 1.52 -4.58 -0.49
CA VAL A 486 1.13 -3.59 0.53
C VAL A 486 0.39 -4.24 1.70
N ARG A 487 -0.52 -5.19 1.44
CA ARG A 487 -1.23 -5.89 2.52
C ARG A 487 -0.29 -6.78 3.33
N TYR A 488 0.64 -7.47 2.67
CA TYR A 488 1.70 -8.23 3.34
C TYR A 488 2.52 -7.31 4.26
N ARG A 489 2.99 -6.16 3.75
CA ARG A 489 3.80 -5.22 4.54
C ARG A 489 3.04 -4.69 5.76
N ARG A 490 1.77 -4.33 5.58
CA ARG A 490 0.90 -3.91 6.71
C ARG A 490 0.71 -5.01 7.75
N TRP A 491 0.47 -6.25 7.29
CA TRP A 491 0.39 -7.40 8.19
C TRP A 491 1.70 -7.55 8.97
N ARG A 492 2.86 -7.61 8.29
CA ARG A 492 4.18 -7.74 8.89
C ARG A 492 4.43 -6.66 9.95
N ASN A 493 4.22 -5.40 9.59
CA ASN A 493 4.46 -4.26 10.49
C ASN A 493 3.49 -4.23 11.68
N SER A 494 2.33 -4.89 11.59
CA SER A 494 1.37 -5.03 12.70
C SER A 494 1.73 -6.14 13.70
N VAL A 495 2.65 -7.04 13.34
CA VAL A 495 3.00 -8.18 14.19
C VAL A 495 3.76 -7.74 15.46
N ASP A 496 4.28 -6.52 15.56
CA ASP A 496 4.96 -6.04 16.78
C ASP A 496 4.05 -5.53 17.91
N GLY A 497 2.72 -5.54 17.74
CA GLY A 497 1.74 -5.15 18.77
C GLY A 497 1.55 -6.19 19.91
N ASP A 498 1.07 -5.74 21.06
CA ASP A 498 0.86 -6.58 22.27
C ASP A 498 -0.11 -7.76 22.00
N SER A 499 0.06 -8.91 22.64
CA SER A 499 -0.57 -10.21 22.25
C SER A 499 -2.09 -10.20 22.01
N ASN A 500 -2.86 -9.38 22.75
CA ASN A 500 -4.29 -9.19 22.53
C ASN A 500 -4.61 -8.22 21.38
N GLU A 501 -3.78 -7.19 21.19
CA GLU A 501 -3.84 -6.30 20.01
C GLU A 501 -3.33 -7.01 18.75
N GLN A 502 -2.43 -7.97 18.87
CA GLN A 502 -1.89 -8.82 17.81
C GLN A 502 -2.99 -9.72 17.24
N GLN A 503 -3.73 -10.44 18.11
CA GLN A 503 -4.87 -11.25 17.69
C GLN A 503 -6.02 -10.36 17.20
N ALA A 504 -6.24 -9.19 17.79
CA ALA A 504 -7.26 -8.24 17.34
C ALA A 504 -6.89 -7.52 16.03
N ALA A 505 -5.61 -7.23 15.76
CA ALA A 505 -5.10 -6.58 14.54
C ALA A 505 -5.00 -7.57 13.39
N VAL A 506 -4.54 -8.80 13.66
CA VAL A 506 -4.66 -9.92 12.73
C VAL A 506 -6.15 -10.19 12.46
N ALA A 507 -7.02 -10.24 13.46
CA ALA A 507 -8.48 -10.38 13.29
C ALA A 507 -9.15 -9.17 12.63
N ALA A 508 -8.64 -7.96 12.80
CA ALA A 508 -9.14 -6.75 12.13
C ALA A 508 -8.74 -6.76 10.65
N LEU A 509 -7.49 -7.10 10.33
CA LEU A 509 -7.06 -7.43 8.97
C LEU A 509 -7.87 -8.61 8.38
N THR A 510 -8.36 -9.51 9.23
CA THR A 510 -9.23 -10.65 8.88
C THR A 510 -10.67 -10.27 8.54
N ARG A 511 -11.15 -9.11 8.98
CA ARG A 511 -12.50 -8.62 8.68
C ARG A 511 -12.56 -7.67 7.50
N MET A 512 -11.44 -7.21 6.96
CA MET A 512 -11.41 -6.25 5.86
C MET A 512 -11.73 -6.90 4.50
N SER A 513 -12.98 -6.77 4.06
CA SER A 513 -13.40 -6.96 2.67
C SER A 513 -12.57 -6.11 1.69
N ALA A 514 -12.60 -6.45 0.41
CA ALA A 514 -12.01 -5.61 -0.64
C ALA A 514 -12.56 -4.17 -0.65
N GLY A 515 -13.77 -3.99 -0.07
CA GLY A 515 -14.39 -2.71 0.23
C GLY A 515 -13.72 -2.00 1.40
N GLU A 516 -13.36 -2.68 2.48
CA GLU A 516 -12.88 -2.05 3.72
C GLU A 516 -11.46 -1.46 3.68
N LEU A 517 -10.66 -1.78 2.67
CA LEU A 517 -9.47 -0.97 2.37
C LEU A 517 -9.83 0.42 1.78
N PHE A 518 -11.09 0.63 1.41
CA PHE A 518 -11.68 1.87 0.88
C PHE A 518 -13.05 2.26 1.54
N SER A 519 -13.50 1.52 2.55
CA SER A 519 -14.73 1.77 3.31
C SER A 519 -14.48 1.41 4.78
N MET A 520 -14.16 2.38 5.63
CA MET A 520 -14.23 2.11 7.07
C MET A 520 -15.71 2.01 7.47
N SER A 521 -16.09 0.90 8.10
CA SER A 521 -17.39 0.72 8.75
C SER A 521 -17.43 1.44 10.10
N GLU A 522 -18.52 2.17 10.31
CA GLU A 522 -19.40 2.07 11.48
C GLU A 522 -18.74 1.56 12.78
N ASP A 523 -18.21 2.48 13.60
CA ASP A 523 -18.00 2.28 15.05
C ASP A 523 -17.82 3.63 15.78
N VAL A 524 -18.63 4.63 15.43
CA VAL A 524 -18.73 5.90 16.19
C VAL A 524 -20.19 6.39 16.27
N ALA A 525 -21.17 5.48 16.21
CA ALA A 525 -22.59 5.84 16.35
C ALA A 525 -23.10 5.78 17.81
N ASP A 526 -22.36 5.16 18.74
CA ASP A 526 -22.85 4.96 20.12
C ASP A 526 -22.46 6.05 21.13
N LEU A 527 -22.12 7.26 20.66
CA LEU A 527 -21.89 8.42 21.55
C LEU A 527 -22.82 9.62 21.31
N GLU A 528 -23.83 9.50 20.44
CA GLU A 528 -24.81 10.58 20.19
C GLU A 528 -26.29 10.21 20.45
N GLU A 529 -26.59 9.16 21.22
CA GLU A 529 -27.95 8.92 21.74
C GLU A 529 -28.22 9.52 23.14
N GLY A 530 -27.41 10.48 23.59
CA GLY A 530 -27.59 11.13 24.89
C GLY A 530 -28.43 12.43 24.89
N LEU A 531 -28.69 13.03 23.72
CA LEU A 531 -29.18 14.42 23.68
C LEU A 531 -30.17 14.67 22.53
N ALA A 532 -31.35 14.04 22.56
CA ALA A 532 -32.53 14.64 21.92
C ALA A 532 -33.86 14.12 22.50
N CYS A 533 -34.57 15.05 23.16
CA CYS A 533 -36.03 15.17 23.20
C CYS A 533 -36.84 14.19 24.07
N ASP A 534 -37.07 14.60 25.32
CA ASP A 534 -38.40 14.45 25.93
C ASP A 534 -39.20 15.74 25.67
N SER A 535 -40.06 15.70 24.66
CA SER A 535 -41.22 16.58 24.58
C SER A 535 -42.47 15.72 24.69
N ASN A 536 -43.08 15.72 25.87
CA ASN A 536 -44.52 15.56 26.03
C ASN A 536 -44.97 15.85 27.47
N GLY A 537 -45.81 16.87 27.60
CA GLY A 537 -47.01 16.78 28.45
C GLY A 537 -47.00 17.53 29.79
N CYS A 538 -47.60 18.73 29.75
CA CYS A 538 -48.58 19.27 30.71
C CYS A 538 -48.37 19.04 32.22
N SER A 539 -48.30 20.12 33.00
CA SER A 539 -49.46 20.77 33.64
C SER A 539 -49.06 21.68 34.80
N VAL A 540 -49.87 22.74 34.96
CA VAL A 540 -49.97 23.76 36.04
C VAL A 540 -48.99 24.93 35.97
#